data_AF-A0A3A0FAN6-F1
#
_entry.id   AF-A0A3A0FAN6-F1
#
_cell.length_a   1.000
_cell.length_b   1.000
_cell.length_c   1.000
_cell.angle_alpha   90.00
_cell.angle_beta   90.00
_cell.angle_gamma   90.00
#
_symmetry.space_group_name_H-M   'P 1'
#
loop_
_entity.id
_entity.type
_entity.pdbx_description
1 polymer ?
#
loop_
_entity_poly.entity_id
_entity_poly.type
_entity_poly.pdbx_seq_one_letter_code
_entity_poly.pdbx_strand_id
1 'polypeptide(L)' 'MKAATVAVQPTEHPMNEHDDFEPHHDSSPTNDMLQELQLYGYRPSEGEPDPRPVPEDRVIEGAVADIFDA' A
#
# COMPACT_ATOMS: atom_id res chain seq x y z
N MET A 1 -34.42 -52.64 -26.71
CA MET A 1 -33.79 -51.67 -25.79
C MET A 1 -33.33 -50.49 -26.63
N LYS A 2 -33.89 -49.29 -26.44
CA LYS A 2 -33.44 -48.08 -27.17
C LYS A 2 -32.48 -47.30 -26.27
N ALA A 3 -31.24 -47.17 -26.69
CA ALA A 3 -30.23 -46.35 -26.02
C ALA A 3 -30.49 -44.88 -26.36
N ALA A 4 -30.59 -44.03 -25.34
CA ALA A 4 -30.60 -42.59 -25.47
C ALA A 4 -29.21 -42.08 -25.09
N THR A 5 -28.48 -41.55 -26.07
CA THR A 5 -27.22 -40.82 -25.87
C THR A 5 -27.54 -39.40 -25.41
N VAL A 6 -27.18 -39.09 -24.17
CA VAL A 6 -27.23 -37.72 -23.62
C VAL A 6 -25.99 -36.98 -24.11
N ALA A 7 -26.20 -35.85 -24.80
CA ALA A 7 -25.14 -34.91 -25.14
C ALA A 7 -24.78 -34.08 -23.90
N VAL A 8 -23.52 -34.18 -23.47
CA VAL A 8 -22.93 -33.27 -22.47
C VAL A 8 -22.43 -32.06 -23.24
N GLN A 9 -23.03 -30.88 -22.99
CA GLN A 9 -22.46 -29.62 -23.45
C GLN A 9 -21.28 -29.25 -22.55
N PRO A 10 -20.12 -28.88 -23.11
CA PRO A 10 -19.05 -28.29 -22.32
C PRO A 10 -19.51 -26.90 -21.87
N THR A 11 -19.61 -26.70 -20.56
CA THR A 11 -19.79 -25.36 -20.00
C THR A 11 -18.49 -24.61 -20.19
N GLU A 12 -18.42 -23.77 -21.23
CA GLU A 12 -17.39 -22.74 -21.29
C GLU A 12 -17.68 -21.77 -20.14
N HIS A 13 -16.79 -21.73 -19.15
CA HIS A 13 -16.84 -20.71 -18.12
C HIS A 13 -16.58 -19.36 -18.81
N PRO A 14 -17.55 -18.42 -18.86
CA PRO A 14 -17.28 -17.12 -19.41
C PRO A 14 -16.22 -16.47 -18.52
N MET A 15 -15.04 -16.20 -19.09
CA MET A 15 -14.07 -15.33 -18.43
C MET A 15 -14.67 -13.92 -18.41
N ASN A 16 -15.15 -13.53 -17.23
CA ASN A 16 -15.45 -12.17 -16.77
C ASN A 16 -15.73 -11.11 -17.87
N GLU A 17 -16.94 -11.10 -18.42
CA GLU A 17 -17.49 -9.93 -19.14
C GLU A 17 -17.76 -8.73 -18.19
N HIS A 18 -17.50 -8.90 -16.89
CA HIS A 18 -17.80 -7.93 -15.84
C HIS A 18 -16.60 -7.08 -15.39
N ASP A 19 -15.38 -7.41 -15.81
CA ASP A 19 -14.19 -6.66 -15.39
C ASP A 19 -14.06 -5.30 -16.13
N ASP A 20 -14.71 -5.14 -17.29
CA ASP A 20 -14.69 -3.90 -18.09
C ASP A 20 -15.50 -2.74 -17.47
N PHE A 21 -16.31 -3.03 -16.44
CA PHE A 21 -17.18 -2.05 -15.76
C PHE A 21 -16.80 -1.81 -14.30
N GLU A 22 -15.71 -2.42 -13.82
CA GLU A 22 -15.23 -2.21 -12.46
C GLU A 22 -14.71 -0.77 -12.33
N PRO A 23 -15.21 0.03 -11.37
CA PRO A 23 -14.71 1.38 -11.14
C PRO A 23 -13.21 1.39 -10.77
N HIS A 24 -12.52 2.48 -11.08
CA HIS A 24 -11.18 2.69 -10.53
C HIS A 24 -11.27 2.78 -9.01
N HIS A 25 -10.62 1.85 -8.32
CA HIS A 25 -10.57 1.85 -6.86
C HIS A 25 -9.48 2.81 -6.39
N ASP A 26 -9.90 3.99 -5.98
CA ASP A 26 -9.02 4.91 -5.24
C ASP A 26 -8.71 4.30 -3.86
N SER A 27 -7.55 4.67 -3.32
CA SER A 27 -7.16 4.28 -1.96
C SER A 27 -8.21 4.72 -0.95
N SER A 28 -8.59 3.80 -0.06
CA SER A 28 -9.43 4.18 1.08
C SER A 28 -8.66 5.06 2.06
N PRO A 29 -9.34 5.90 2.86
CA PRO A 29 -8.69 6.68 3.91
C PRO A 29 -7.89 5.82 4.90
N THR A 30 -8.34 4.59 5.17
CA THR A 30 -7.60 3.63 6.01
C THR A 30 -6.32 3.16 5.34
N ASN A 31 -6.34 2.93 4.02
CA ASN A 31 -5.14 2.57 3.27
C ASN A 31 -4.10 3.69 3.34
N ASP A 32 -4.52 4.93 3.16
CA ASP A 32 -3.62 6.08 3.24
C ASP A 32 -2.98 6.20 4.62
N MET A 33 -3.78 6.07 5.69
CA MET A 33 -3.25 6.05 7.06
C MET A 33 -2.25 4.91 7.31
N LEU A 34 -2.52 3.71 6.79
CA LEU A 34 -1.61 2.57 6.93
C LEU A 34 -0.30 2.81 6.19
N GLN A 35 -0.35 3.47 5.03
CA GLN A 35 0.85 3.81 4.27
C GLN A 35 1.74 4.82 5.02
N GLU A 36 1.14 5.84 5.62
CA GLU A 36 1.86 6.81 6.45
C GLU A 36 2.48 6.14 7.69
N LEU A 37 1.76 5.23 8.34
CA LEU A 37 2.29 4.49 9.50
C LEU A 37 3.40 3.51 9.12
N GLN A 38 3.38 2.92 7.92
CA GLN A 38 4.48 2.10 7.44
C GLN A 38 5.75 2.93 7.20
N LEU A 39 5.60 4.17 6.75
CA LEU A 39 6.74 5.05 6.43
C LEU A 39 7.30 5.77 7.68
N TYR A 40 6.41 6.25 8.56
CA TYR A 40 6.76 7.13 9.69
C TYR A 40 6.42 6.53 11.07
N GLY A 41 5.75 5.39 11.12
CA GLY A 41 5.31 4.77 12.37
C GLY A 41 6.38 3.98 13.12
N TYR A 42 7.59 3.84 12.55
CA TYR A 42 8.70 3.21 13.27
C TYR A 42 9.15 4.08 14.45
N ARG A 43 9.08 3.50 15.66
CA ARG A 43 9.58 4.08 16.90
C ARG A 43 10.50 3.05 17.56
N PRO A 44 11.79 3.37 17.79
CA PRO A 44 12.68 2.52 18.58
C PRO A 44 12.07 2.23 19.96
N SER A 45 12.39 1.07 20.52
CA SER A 45 12.00 0.72 21.89
C SER A 45 12.66 1.66 22.89
N GLU A 46 12.13 1.75 24.12
CA GLU A 46 12.77 2.54 25.17
C GLU A 46 14.21 2.05 25.41
N GLY A 47 15.18 2.97 25.28
CA GLY A 47 16.61 2.66 25.40
C GLY A 47 17.27 2.13 24.12
N GLU A 48 16.51 1.88 23.06
CA GLU A 48 17.08 1.54 21.75
C GLU A 48 17.51 2.83 21.02
N PRO A 49 18.73 2.87 20.45
CA PRO A 49 19.17 4.00 19.66
C PRO A 49 18.32 4.14 18.39
N ASP A 50 18.02 5.38 18.02
CA ASP A 50 17.40 5.65 16.72
C ASP A 50 18.35 5.20 15.60
N PRO A 51 17.93 4.28 14.70
CA PRO A 51 18.80 3.76 13.65
C PRO A 51 19.05 4.78 12.53
N ARG A 52 18.34 5.92 12.52
CA ARG A 52 18.58 6.96 11.52
C ARG A 52 19.97 7.55 11.72
N PRO A 53 20.76 7.73 10.64
CA PRO A 53 22.06 8.36 10.74
C PRO A 53 21.91 9.80 11.24
N VAL A 54 22.88 10.24 12.05
CA VAL A 54 22.94 11.64 12.48
C VAL A 54 23.11 12.54 11.25
N PRO A 55 22.40 13.69 11.16
CA PRO A 55 22.60 14.64 10.08
C PRO A 55 24.03 15.21 10.08
N GLU A 56 24.51 15.64 8.91
CA GLU A 56 25.79 16.34 8.78
C GLU A 56 25.76 17.69 9.53
N ASP A 57 26.90 18.12 10.10
CA ASP A 57 27.03 19.36 10.88
C ASP A 57 26.43 20.58 10.17
N ARG A 58 26.69 20.74 8.86
CA ARG A 58 26.16 21.84 8.05
C ARG A 58 24.62 21.88 7.99
N VAL A 59 23.97 20.72 8.04
CA VAL A 59 22.50 20.61 8.03
C VAL A 59 21.95 21.04 9.38
N ILE A 60 22.64 20.67 10.46
CA ILE A 60 22.31 21.08 11.82
C ILE A 60 22.47 22.60 11.96
N GLU A 61 23.59 23.16 11.50
CA GLU A 61 23.87 24.60 11.55
C GLU A 61 22.80 25.42 10.82
N GLY A 62 22.42 25.00 9.61
CA GLY A 62 21.36 25.65 8.83
C GLY A 62 20.01 25.61 9.55
N ALA A 63 19.61 24.43 10.03
CA ALA A 63 18.36 24.28 10.77
C ALA A 63 18.32 25.12 12.06
N VAL A 64 19.44 25.27 12.76
CA VAL A 64 19.54 26.14 13.94
C VAL A 64 19.39 27.60 13.54
N ALA A 65 20.04 28.06 12.47
CA ALA A 65 19.90 29.42 11.98
C ALA A 65 18.44 29.75 11.62
N ASP A 66 17.77 28.87 10.86
CA ASP A 66 16.37 29.01 10.43
C ASP A 66 15.38 29.12 11.62
N ILE A 67 15.70 28.49 12.76
CA ILE A 67 14.85 28.56 13.97
C ILE A 67 14.94 29.93 14.65
N PHE A 68 16.11 30.57 14.59
CA PHE A 68 16.37 31.83 15.31
C PHE A 68 16.19 33.08 14.45
N ASP A 69 16.03 32.96 13.13
CA ASP A 69 15.81 34.08 12.20
C ASP A 69 14.36 34.26 11.70
N ALA A 70 13.47 33.32 12.06
CA ALA A 70 12.02 33.32 11.76
C ALA A 70 11.18 34.30 12.58
#